data_AF-A0A527VW43-F1
#
_entry.id   AF-A0A527VW43-F1
#
_cell.length_a   1.000
_cell.length_b   1.000
_cell.length_c   1.000
_cell.angle_alpha   90.00
_cell.angle_beta   90.00
_cell.angle_gamma   90.00
#
_symmetry.space_group_name_H-M   'P 1'
#
loop_
_entity.id
_entity.type
_entity.pdbx_description
1 polymer ?
#
loop_
_entity_poly.entity_id
_entity_poly.type
_entity_poly.pdbx_seq_one_letter_code
_entity_poly.pdbx_strand_id
1 'polypeptide(L)' 'GLDPSASLFIDDSQKNVEGAKAAGWQAVLFTDAPTLKADLERLGIVA' A
#
# COMPACT_ATOMS: atom_id res chain seq x y z
N GLY A 1 -4.18 18.14 -1.77
CA GLY A 1 -3.42 16.94 -1.38
C GLY A 1 -4.29 15.72 -1.59
N LEU A 2 -3.72 14.51 -1.48
CA LEU A 2 -4.48 13.26 -1.51
C LEU A 2 -5.15 13.00 -0.15
N ASP A 3 -6.26 12.27 -0.13
CA ASP A 3 -6.86 11.74 1.09
C ASP A 3 -6.16 10.42 1.45
N PRO A 4 -5.44 10.33 2.59
CA PRO A 4 -4.77 9.11 3.03
C PRO A 4 -5.69 7.90 3.07
N SER A 5 -6.93 8.07 3.54
CA SER A 5 -7.87 6.96 3.71
C SER A 5 -8.36 6.40 2.37
N ALA A 6 -8.34 7.21 1.32
CA ALA A 6 -8.69 6.83 -0.05
C ALA A 6 -7.47 6.56 -0.94
N SER A 7 -6.26 6.52 -0.37
CA SER A 7 -5.01 6.35 -1.11
C SER A 7 -4.24 5.12 -0.64
N LEU A 8 -3.64 4.40 -1.60
CA LEU A 8 -2.74 3.28 -1.34
C LEU A 8 -1.28 3.73 -1.48
N PHE A 9 -0.50 3.53 -0.42
CA PHE A 9 0.94 3.74 -0.39
C PHE A 9 1.68 2.40 -0.54
N ILE A 10 2.65 2.34 -1.46
CA ILE A 10 3.45 1.14 -1.74
C ILE A 10 4.91 1.55 -1.66
N ASP A 11 5.69 0.86 -0.84
CA ASP A 11 7.11 1.16 -0.59
C ASP A 11 7.81 -0.15 -0.15
N ASP A 12 9.10 -0.30 -0.42
CA ASP A 12 9.91 -1.48 -0.07
C ASP A 12 10.56 -1.37 1.33
N SER A 13 10.37 -0.25 2.02
CA SER A 13 10.79 -0.03 3.41
C SER A 13 9.64 -0.27 4.39
N GLN A 14 9.79 -1.28 5.25
CA GLN A 14 8.86 -1.58 6.34
C GLN A 14 8.56 -0.35 7.21
N LYS A 15 9.60 0.46 7.51
CA LYS A 15 9.47 1.68 8.32
C LYS A 15 8.54 2.71 7.65
N ASN A 16 8.60 2.85 6.33
CA ASN A 16 7.78 3.80 5.60
C ASN A 16 6.32 3.35 5.58
N VAL A 17 6.08 2.05 5.36
CA VAL A 17 4.75 1.45 5.38
C VAL A 17 4.07 1.63 6.74
N GLU A 18 4.81 1.38 7.83
CA GLU A 18 4.31 1.61 9.19
C GLU A 18 4.01 3.08 9.45
N GLY A 19 4.89 3.99 9.01
CA GLY A 19 4.65 5.43 9.08
C GLY A 19 3.41 5.86 8.32
N ALA A 20 3.20 5.33 7.12
CA ALA A 20 2.02 5.62 6.30
C ALA A 20 0.73 5.11 6.99
N LYS A 21 0.74 3.88 7.52
CA LYS A 21 -0.39 3.34 8.30
C LYS A 21 -0.71 4.18 9.53
N ALA A 22 0.32 4.59 10.28
CA ALA A 22 0.15 5.47 11.44
C ALA A 22 -0.42 6.85 11.05
N ALA A 23 -0.14 7.32 9.83
CA ALA A 23 -0.68 8.56 9.28
C ALA A 23 -2.07 8.39 8.62
N GLY A 24 -2.70 7.21 8.72
CA GLY A 24 -4.05 6.95 8.20
C GLY A 24 -4.11 6.51 6.73
N TRP A 25 -2.96 6.18 6.12
CA TRP A 25 -2.93 5.64 4.77
C TRP A 25 -3.24 4.14 4.75
N GLN A 26 -3.84 3.67 3.67
CA GLN A 26 -3.68 2.27 3.29
C GLN A 26 -2.25 2.08 2.79
N ALA A 27 -1.53 1.07 3.28
CA ALA A 27 -0.16 0.85 2.83
C ALA A 27 0.24 -0.63 2.81
N VAL A 28 1.02 -1.02 1.81
CA VAL A 28 1.56 -2.37 1.63
C VAL A 28 3.07 -2.32 1.40
N LEU A 29 3.78 -3.33 1.90
CA LEU A 29 5.21 -3.50 1.67
C LEU A 29 5.42 -4.17 0.31
N PHE A 30 6.22 -3.54 -0.54
CA PHE A 30 6.65 -4.18 -1.78
C PHE A 30 7.79 -5.17 -1.52
N THR A 31 7.55 -6.46 -1.78
CA THR A 31 8.58 -7.50 -1.77
C THR A 31 8.90 -8.00 -3.17
N ASP A 32 7.87 -8.21 -3.99
CA ASP A 32 7.95 -8.64 -5.37
C ASP A 32 6.64 -8.35 -6.13
N ALA A 33 6.71 -8.44 -7.45
CA ALA A 33 5.57 -8.14 -8.32
C ALA A 33 4.37 -9.12 -8.16
N PRO A 34 4.56 -10.46 -8.04
CA PRO A 34 3.46 -11.37 -7.79
C PRO A 34 2.68 -11.07 -6.51
N THR A 35 3.39 -10.76 -5.42
CA THR A 35 2.79 -10.42 -4.12
C THR A 35 2.01 -9.11 -4.23
N LEU A 36 2.61 -8.07 -4.82
CA LEU A 36 1.92 -6.80 -5.01
C LEU A 36 0.66 -6.96 -5.87
N LYS A 37 0.71 -7.77 -6.93
CA LYS A 37 -0.47 -8.05 -7.75
C LYS A 37 -1.59 -8.67 -6.91
N ALA A 38 -1.29 -9.67 -6.08
CA ALA A 38 -2.28 -10.29 -5.20
C ALA A 38 -2.82 -9.31 -4.14
N ASP A 39 -1.99 -8.41 -3.63
CA ASP A 39 -2.43 -7.37 -2.69
C ASP A 39 -3.39 -6.37 -3.36
N LEU A 40 -3.08 -5.93 -4.58
CA LEU A 40 -3.93 -5.04 -5.37
C LEU A 40 -5.30 -5.70 -5.66
N GLU A 41 -5.30 -6.97 -6.07
CA GLU A 41 -6.53 -7.73 -6.30
C GLU A 41 -7.39 -7.83 -5.03
N ARG A 42 -6.79 -8.09 -3.85
CA ARG A 42 -7.51 -8.12 -2.56
C ARG A 42 -8.11 -6.76 -2.19
N LEU A 43 -7.50 -5.67 -2.63
CA LEU A 43 -8.01 -4.30 -2.46
C LEU A 43 -9.04 -3.91 -3.52
N GLY A 44 -9.39 -4.79 -4.45
CA GLY A 44 -10.32 -4.52 -5.54
C GLY A 44 -9.72 -3.68 -6.68
N ILE A 45 -8.39 -3.54 -6.71
CA ILE A 45 -7.65 -2.82 -7.75
C ILE A 45 -7.21 -3.85 -8.79
N VAL A 46 -7.98 -3.96 -9.86
CA VAL A 46 -7.69 -4.84 -11.00
C VAL A 46 -7.07 -4.04 -12.14
N ALA A 47 -6.00 -4.57 -12.72
CA ALA A 47 -5.32 -4.05 -13.91
C ALA A 47 -5.69 -4.88 -15.15
#